data_AF-A0AAD7YPK4-F1
#
_entry.id   AF-A0AAD7YPK4-F1
#
_cell.length_a   1.000
_cell.length_b   1.000
_cell.length_c   1.000
_cell.angle_alpha   90.00
_cell.angle_beta   90.00
_cell.angle_gamma   90.00
#
_symmetry.space_group_name_H-M   'P 1'
#
loop_
_entity.id
_entity.type
_entity.pdbx_description
1 polymer ?
#
loop_
_entity_poly.entity_id
_entity_poly.type
_entity_poly.pdbx_seq_one_letter_code
_entity_poly.pdbx_strand_id
1 'polypeptide(L)'
;MLKSLALFWLGAATIPFDEVWKGGLRMRFDFTIFGIGKSAFISLPQSATAAEEQGWKRKKKIHLPKGYAKLSMYCPKDEYTVCLFFDDTGYIAGVQVAFREEDFHDNIFDWTIQGFSRWTITVGGKTVDLWTTRVYFISPETLAIDSKHRVAHRNPDLMLQDHSILVSGFNGKLYRISTNASEITGPNSDFTEQSCVPGMGEHYYYKMSKQTKCKASTLFPWSPAVASNQLVSIQLLRFGNYSVKEELFDAIEPARTALKAMIPEGPQCLYDLGHSPGLVSLHIYFIETPFLVSCLFE
;
A
#
# COMPACT_ATOMS: atom_id res chain seq x y z
N MET A 1 -2.78 28.63 -54.50
CA MET A 1 -1.81 28.18 -53.47
C MET A 1 -2.04 29.01 -52.22
N LEU A 2 -2.70 28.45 -51.20
CA LEU A 2 -2.56 28.81 -49.78
C LEU A 2 -3.36 27.74 -49.01
N LYS A 3 -2.67 26.78 -48.41
CA LYS A 3 -3.29 25.78 -47.53
C LYS A 3 -3.28 26.35 -46.11
N SER A 4 -4.46 26.57 -45.53
CA SER A 4 -4.62 26.88 -44.11
C SER A 4 -4.13 25.71 -43.26
N LEU A 5 -3.17 25.97 -42.38
CA LEU A 5 -2.88 25.11 -41.24
C LEU A 5 -3.86 25.46 -40.12
N ALA A 6 -4.80 24.56 -39.83
CA ALA A 6 -5.56 24.62 -38.59
C ALA A 6 -4.69 24.07 -37.46
N LEU A 7 -4.28 24.94 -36.54
CA LEU A 7 -3.68 24.54 -35.26
C LEU A 7 -4.80 23.90 -34.41
N PHE A 8 -4.78 22.58 -34.27
CA PHE A 8 -5.53 21.90 -33.22
C PHE A 8 -4.80 22.13 -31.89
N TRP A 9 -5.24 23.13 -31.13
CA TRP A 9 -4.99 23.18 -29.69
C TRP A 9 -5.79 22.06 -29.05
N LEU A 10 -5.13 20.94 -28.74
CA LEU A 10 -5.64 20.00 -27.74
C LEU A 10 -5.67 20.74 -26.41
N GLY A 11 -6.86 21.20 -26.01
CA GLY A 11 -7.09 21.68 -24.66
C GLY A 11 -6.83 20.54 -23.68
N ALA A 12 -5.66 20.54 -23.05
CA ALA A 12 -5.46 19.80 -21.82
C ALA A 12 -6.43 20.40 -20.81
N ALA A 13 -7.47 19.65 -20.44
CA ALA A 13 -8.31 20.04 -19.32
C ALA A 13 -7.39 20.18 -18.10
N THR A 14 -7.21 21.40 -17.63
CA THR A 14 -6.47 21.69 -16.40
C THR A 14 -7.32 21.16 -15.25
N ILE A 15 -7.02 19.95 -14.79
CA ILE A 15 -7.55 19.46 -13.51
C ILE A 15 -7.04 20.45 -12.45
N PRO A 16 -7.93 21.09 -11.67
CA PRO A 16 -7.50 21.98 -10.59
C PRO A 16 -6.52 21.24 -9.68
N PHE A 17 -5.46 21.91 -9.23
CA PHE A 17 -4.45 21.30 -8.35
C PHE A 17 -5.08 20.64 -7.10
N ASP A 18 -6.19 21.18 -6.61
CA ASP A 18 -6.94 20.64 -5.48
C ASP A 18 -7.59 19.27 -5.75
N GLU A 19 -7.92 18.94 -7.01
CA GLU A 19 -8.50 17.62 -7.36
C GLU A 19 -7.46 16.49 -7.37
N VAL A 20 -6.15 16.82 -7.40
CA VAL A 20 -5.07 15.83 -7.29
C VAL A 20 -5.02 15.22 -5.88
N TRP A 21 -5.34 16.05 -4.88
CA TRP A 21 -5.18 15.71 -3.46
C TRP A 21 -6.47 15.26 -2.78
N LYS A 22 -7.56 15.11 -3.54
CA LYS A 22 -8.81 14.59 -3.00
C LYS A 22 -8.61 13.18 -2.44
N GLY A 23 -9.08 12.96 -1.22
CA GLY A 23 -9.05 11.68 -0.54
C GLY A 23 -9.69 10.56 -1.36
N GLY A 24 -8.92 9.49 -1.57
CA GLY A 24 -9.33 8.31 -2.30
C GLY A 24 -8.63 7.08 -1.73
N LEU A 25 -9.15 5.88 -1.96
CA LEU A 25 -8.44 4.66 -1.60
C LEU A 25 -8.26 3.81 -2.86
N ARG A 26 -7.02 3.71 -3.31
CA ARG A 26 -6.67 2.97 -4.52
C ARG A 26 -5.51 2.03 -4.27
N MET A 27 -5.43 0.99 -5.07
CA MET A 27 -4.42 -0.05 -4.94
C MET A 27 -3.81 -0.38 -6.29
N ARG A 28 -2.51 -0.65 -6.31
CA ARG A 28 -1.80 -1.06 -7.52
C ARG A 28 -0.76 -2.12 -7.18
N PHE A 29 -0.68 -3.14 -8.03
CA PHE A 29 0.35 -4.16 -7.97
C PHE A 29 1.25 -4.02 -9.20
N ASP A 30 2.45 -3.47 -9.03
CA ASP A 30 3.55 -3.53 -10.01
C ASP A 30 4.78 -2.74 -9.56
N PHE A 31 5.84 -2.91 -10.35
CA PHE A 31 7.05 -2.08 -10.43
C PHE A 31 7.33 -1.56 -11.85
N THR A 32 6.44 -1.81 -12.83
CA THR A 32 6.65 -1.45 -14.24
C THR A 32 6.75 0.06 -14.40
N ILE A 33 7.98 0.56 -14.47
CA ILE A 33 8.33 1.94 -14.83
C ILE A 33 8.18 2.22 -16.34
N PHE A 34 8.00 1.19 -17.18
CA PHE A 34 7.94 1.33 -18.66
C PHE A 34 6.86 0.48 -19.39
N GLY A 35 5.88 -0.08 -18.68
CA GLY A 35 4.89 -0.99 -19.27
C GLY A 35 3.62 -0.30 -19.79
N ILE A 36 3.37 -0.40 -21.10
CA ILE A 36 2.05 -0.20 -21.73
C ILE A 36 1.23 -1.46 -21.47
N GLY A 37 0.15 -1.36 -20.69
CA GLY A 37 -0.76 -2.46 -20.32
C GLY A 37 -1.77 -2.01 -19.26
N LYS A 38 -2.85 -2.76 -19.01
CA LYS A 38 -3.99 -2.35 -18.13
C LYS A 38 -3.66 -2.42 -16.62
N SER A 39 -2.54 -1.85 -16.18
CA SER A 39 -2.13 -1.66 -14.78
C SER A 39 -3.01 -0.61 -14.08
N ALA A 40 -4.27 -0.96 -13.84
CA ALA A 40 -5.28 -0.04 -13.31
C ALA A 40 -5.08 0.18 -11.81
N PHE A 41 -5.09 1.44 -11.38
CA PHE A 41 -5.30 1.77 -9.97
C PHE A 41 -6.70 1.30 -9.57
N ILE A 42 -6.78 0.21 -8.80
CA ILE A 42 -8.03 -0.42 -8.38
C ILE A 42 -8.61 0.39 -7.23
N SER A 43 -9.81 0.96 -7.42
CA SER A 43 -10.53 1.63 -6.33
C SER A 43 -11.00 0.62 -5.29
N LEU A 44 -10.80 0.93 -4.02
CA LEU A 44 -11.24 0.12 -2.89
C LEU A 44 -12.41 0.82 -2.17
N PRO A 45 -13.43 0.06 -1.71
CA PRO A 45 -14.51 0.60 -0.90
C PRO A 45 -14.02 1.35 0.35
N GLN A 46 -14.54 2.55 0.57
CA GLN A 46 -14.24 3.36 1.76
C GLN A 46 -15.30 3.25 2.87
N SER A 47 -16.38 2.51 2.62
CA SER A 47 -17.41 2.18 3.62
C SER A 47 -17.85 0.73 3.52
N ALA A 48 -18.35 0.18 4.64
CA ALA A 48 -18.87 -1.18 4.70
C ALA A 48 -20.05 -1.37 3.74
N THR A 49 -20.93 -0.37 3.62
CA THR A 49 -22.04 -0.36 2.66
C THR A 49 -21.54 -0.48 1.22
N ALA A 50 -20.57 0.36 0.82
CA ALA A 50 -20.00 0.29 -0.52
C ALA A 50 -19.32 -1.06 -0.79
N ALA A 51 -18.68 -1.65 0.23
CA ALA A 51 -18.07 -2.97 0.10
C ALA A 51 -19.13 -4.05 -0.14
N GLU A 52 -20.24 -4.02 0.61
CA GLU A 52 -21.35 -4.95 0.45
C GLU A 52 -22.03 -4.83 -0.92
N GLU A 53 -22.24 -3.59 -1.40
CA GLU A 53 -22.76 -3.29 -2.73
C GLU A 53 -21.84 -3.84 -3.84
N GLN A 54 -20.53 -3.78 -3.63
CA GLN A 54 -19.51 -4.37 -4.51
C GLN A 54 -19.35 -5.90 -4.30
N GLY A 55 -20.21 -6.54 -3.51
CA GLY A 55 -20.24 -7.98 -3.32
C GLY A 55 -19.24 -8.54 -2.31
N TRP A 56 -18.51 -7.69 -1.59
CA TRP A 56 -17.61 -8.11 -0.53
C TRP A 56 -18.40 -8.74 0.61
N LYS A 57 -17.80 -9.73 1.27
CA LYS A 57 -18.44 -10.52 2.33
C LYS A 57 -17.70 -10.35 3.64
N ARG A 58 -18.48 -10.02 4.68
CA ARG A 58 -18.00 -9.99 6.06
C ARG A 58 -17.49 -11.37 6.46
N LYS A 59 -16.27 -11.43 7.00
CA LYS A 59 -15.65 -12.66 7.50
C LYS A 59 -15.82 -12.78 9.01
N LYS A 60 -15.93 -14.01 9.48
CA LYS A 60 -16.02 -14.36 10.91
C LYS A 60 -14.65 -14.85 11.40
N LYS A 61 -14.42 -14.82 12.72
CA LYS A 61 -13.18 -15.34 13.37
C LYS A 61 -11.90 -14.67 12.88
N ILE A 62 -11.80 -13.36 13.10
CA ILE A 62 -10.60 -12.57 12.79
C ILE A 62 -9.70 -12.46 14.02
N HIS A 63 -8.39 -12.65 13.82
CA HIS A 63 -7.40 -12.39 14.86
C HIS A 63 -6.86 -10.98 14.66
N LEU A 64 -7.20 -10.08 15.58
CA LEU A 64 -6.77 -8.69 15.55
C LEU A 64 -5.86 -8.38 16.75
N PRO A 65 -4.90 -7.46 16.60
CA PRO A 65 -4.12 -6.96 17.72
C PRO A 65 -5.03 -6.31 18.78
N LYS A 66 -4.50 -6.19 20.01
CA LYS A 66 -5.18 -5.50 21.11
C LYS A 66 -5.62 -4.10 20.68
N GLY A 67 -6.85 -3.72 21.01
CA GLY A 67 -7.43 -2.42 20.67
C GLY A 67 -8.28 -2.40 19.40
N TYR A 68 -8.16 -3.41 18.53
CA TYR A 68 -8.89 -3.45 17.25
C TYR A 68 -10.14 -4.34 17.26
N ALA A 69 -10.61 -4.79 18.42
CA ALA A 69 -11.74 -5.72 18.52
C ALA A 69 -13.06 -5.21 17.92
N LYS A 70 -13.21 -3.88 17.75
CA LYS A 70 -14.39 -3.26 17.11
C LYS A 70 -14.37 -3.33 15.58
N LEU A 71 -13.24 -3.70 14.97
CA LEU A 71 -13.14 -3.76 13.52
C LEU A 71 -13.87 -4.99 12.98
N SER A 72 -14.48 -4.80 11.82
CA SER A 72 -15.10 -5.85 11.02
C SER A 72 -14.31 -6.02 9.73
N MET A 73 -14.08 -7.27 9.32
CA MET A 73 -13.31 -7.56 8.10
C MET A 73 -14.23 -8.01 6.97
N TYR A 74 -14.00 -7.46 5.79
CA TYR A 74 -14.68 -7.81 4.55
C TYR A 74 -13.62 -8.21 3.51
N CYS A 75 -13.85 -9.30 2.79
CA CYS A 75 -13.02 -9.64 1.63
C CYS A 75 -13.94 -9.95 0.45
N PRO A 76 -13.44 -9.90 -0.80
CA PRO A 76 -14.18 -10.40 -1.94
C PRO A 76 -14.61 -11.86 -1.74
N LYS A 77 -15.54 -12.31 -2.57
CA LYS A 77 -16.02 -13.69 -2.54
C LYS A 77 -14.89 -14.62 -3.02
N ASP A 78 -14.55 -15.62 -2.21
CA ASP A 78 -13.52 -16.65 -2.47
C ASP A 78 -12.09 -16.15 -2.75
N GLU A 79 -11.85 -14.83 -2.65
CA GLU A 79 -10.56 -14.17 -2.79
C GLU A 79 -10.20 -13.40 -1.51
N TYR A 80 -8.97 -13.56 -1.05
CA TYR A 80 -8.51 -13.13 0.27
C TYR A 80 -7.21 -12.33 0.23
N THR A 81 -6.63 -12.16 -0.96
CA THR A 81 -5.40 -11.38 -1.17
C THR A 81 -5.53 -9.97 -0.58
N VAL A 82 -6.72 -9.37 -0.67
CA VAL A 82 -7.01 -8.07 -0.07
C VAL A 82 -8.33 -8.14 0.69
N CYS A 83 -8.25 -7.82 1.97
CA CYS A 83 -9.42 -7.66 2.83
C CYS A 83 -9.41 -6.27 3.45
N LEU A 84 -10.59 -5.68 3.61
CA LEU A 84 -10.79 -4.36 4.19
C LEU A 84 -11.29 -4.49 5.63
N PHE A 85 -10.81 -3.61 6.50
CA PHE A 85 -11.36 -3.45 7.84
C PHE A 85 -12.23 -2.20 7.90
N PHE A 86 -13.41 -2.32 8.49
CA PHE A 86 -14.30 -1.20 8.79
C PHE A 86 -14.53 -1.10 10.29
N ASP A 87 -14.57 0.11 10.82
CA ASP A 87 -14.88 0.35 12.22
C ASP A 87 -16.41 0.29 12.50
N ASP A 88 -16.79 0.57 13.75
CA ASP A 88 -18.18 0.64 14.22
C ASP A 88 -18.98 1.86 13.70
N THR A 89 -18.36 2.76 12.93
CA THR A 89 -19.06 3.80 12.15
C THR A 89 -19.35 3.35 10.72
N GLY A 90 -18.73 2.24 10.28
CA GLY A 90 -18.83 1.73 8.91
C GLY A 90 -17.82 2.34 7.95
N TYR A 91 -16.92 3.22 8.41
CA TYR A 91 -15.83 3.76 7.58
C TYR A 91 -14.62 2.83 7.56
N ILE A 92 -13.86 2.91 6.47
CA ILE A 92 -12.62 2.15 6.30
C ILE A 92 -11.61 2.50 7.40
N ALA A 93 -11.06 1.45 8.00
CA ALA A 93 -10.16 1.49 9.15
C ALA A 93 -8.82 0.79 8.88
N GLY A 94 -8.69 0.06 7.77
CA GLY A 94 -7.43 -0.58 7.39
C GLY A 94 -7.57 -1.58 6.25
N VAL A 95 -6.44 -2.13 5.84
CA VAL A 95 -6.30 -3.15 4.80
C VAL A 95 -5.46 -4.29 5.35
N GLN A 96 -5.89 -5.51 5.10
CA GLN A 96 -5.07 -6.71 5.22
C GLN A 96 -4.69 -7.18 3.83
N VAL A 97 -3.40 -7.45 3.65
CA VAL A 97 -2.85 -8.09 2.47
C VAL A 97 -2.51 -9.53 2.84
N ALA A 98 -2.89 -10.48 2.00
CA ALA A 98 -2.63 -11.89 2.21
C ALA A 98 -1.96 -12.52 0.99
N PHE A 99 -1.07 -13.47 1.23
CA PHE A 99 -0.47 -14.32 0.21
C PHE A 99 -0.78 -15.76 0.58
N ARG A 100 -1.24 -16.55 -0.38
CA ARG A 100 -1.40 -18.00 -0.17
C ARG A 100 -0.03 -18.62 0.01
N GLU A 101 0.15 -19.43 1.05
CA GLU A 101 1.45 -20.05 1.34
C GLU A 101 1.88 -20.99 0.21
N GLU A 102 0.92 -21.65 -0.46
CA GLU A 102 1.16 -22.52 -1.62
C GLU A 102 1.61 -21.79 -2.89
N ASP A 103 1.25 -20.51 -3.04
CA ASP A 103 1.54 -19.72 -4.24
C ASP A 103 2.84 -18.92 -4.12
N PHE A 104 3.47 -18.91 -2.94
CA PHE A 104 4.72 -18.16 -2.71
C PHE A 104 5.93 -19.10 -2.71
N HIS A 105 6.92 -18.80 -3.54
CA HIS A 105 8.13 -19.59 -3.74
C HIS A 105 9.38 -18.75 -3.47
N ASP A 106 10.50 -19.44 -3.24
CA ASP A 106 11.82 -18.83 -3.04
C ASP A 106 11.84 -17.76 -1.94
N ASN A 107 11.05 -18.00 -0.89
CA ASN A 107 11.08 -17.15 0.28
C ASN A 107 12.42 -17.31 1.03
N ILE A 108 13.13 -16.21 1.17
CA ILE A 108 14.44 -16.13 1.82
C ILE A 108 14.41 -15.56 3.25
N PHE A 109 13.29 -14.97 3.66
CA PHE A 109 13.17 -14.29 4.94
C PHE A 109 12.18 -14.98 5.88
N ASP A 110 12.39 -14.78 7.18
CA ASP A 110 11.38 -15.13 8.17
C ASP A 110 10.27 -14.07 8.13
N TRP A 111 9.08 -14.49 7.70
CA TRP A 111 7.92 -13.62 7.55
C TRP A 111 7.39 -13.13 8.90
N THR A 112 7.53 -13.92 9.95
CA THR A 112 7.11 -13.52 11.30
C THR A 112 7.98 -12.37 11.82
N ILE A 113 9.29 -12.42 11.56
CA ILE A 113 10.19 -11.30 11.84
C ILE A 113 9.78 -10.08 11.03
N GLN A 114 9.35 -10.24 9.78
CA GLN A 114 8.86 -9.14 8.94
C GLN A 114 7.41 -8.71 9.23
N GLY A 115 6.81 -9.17 10.32
CA GLY A 115 5.51 -8.69 10.77
C GLY A 115 4.30 -9.40 10.17
N PHE A 116 4.51 -10.52 9.47
CA PHE A 116 3.42 -11.33 8.96
C PHE A 116 2.93 -12.33 10.01
N SER A 117 1.66 -12.67 9.91
CA SER A 117 1.00 -13.70 10.72
C SER A 117 0.25 -14.69 9.85
N ARG A 118 0.19 -15.95 10.27
CA ARG A 118 -0.58 -16.97 9.56
C ARG A 118 -2.08 -16.82 9.82
N TRP A 119 -2.87 -17.06 8.79
CA TRP A 119 -4.32 -17.13 8.87
C TRP A 119 -4.84 -18.30 8.02
N THR A 120 -5.38 -19.31 8.69
CA THR A 120 -5.98 -20.47 8.04
C THR A 120 -7.46 -20.20 7.76
N ILE A 121 -7.88 -20.41 6.51
CA ILE A 121 -9.25 -20.24 6.05
C ILE A 121 -9.75 -21.49 5.33
N THR A 122 -11.04 -21.53 5.04
CA THR A 122 -11.65 -22.55 4.18
C THR A 122 -12.23 -21.89 2.94
N VAL A 123 -11.77 -22.30 1.76
CA VAL A 123 -12.26 -21.84 0.45
C VAL A 123 -12.73 -23.05 -0.34
N GLY A 124 -14.00 -23.07 -0.76
CA GLY A 124 -14.56 -24.19 -1.52
C GLY A 124 -14.41 -25.56 -0.82
N GLY A 125 -14.47 -25.59 0.52
CA GLY A 125 -14.29 -26.82 1.31
C GLY A 125 -12.84 -27.26 1.52
N LYS A 126 -11.85 -26.54 0.96
CA LYS A 126 -10.42 -26.81 1.17
C LYS A 126 -9.83 -25.83 2.19
N THR A 127 -8.99 -26.35 3.07
CA THR A 127 -8.18 -25.53 3.98
C THR A 127 -7.06 -24.86 3.19
N VAL A 128 -6.91 -23.55 3.38
CA VAL A 128 -5.87 -22.72 2.74
C VAL A 128 -5.18 -21.92 3.83
N ASP A 129 -3.85 -22.00 3.86
CA ASP A 129 -3.03 -21.20 4.76
C ASP A 129 -2.56 -19.93 4.05
N LEU A 130 -2.77 -18.80 4.72
CA LEU A 130 -2.39 -17.49 4.24
C LEU A 130 -1.34 -16.88 5.15
N TRP A 131 -0.36 -16.24 4.56
CA TRP A 131 0.46 -15.25 5.24
C TRP A 131 -0.18 -13.88 5.12
N THR A 132 -0.36 -13.18 6.24
CA THR A 132 -1.07 -11.90 6.29
C THR A 132 -0.25 -10.79 6.93
N THR A 133 -0.33 -9.60 6.37
CA THR A 133 0.17 -8.35 6.95
C THR A 133 -0.90 -7.27 6.84
N ARG A 134 -0.80 -6.22 7.64
CA ARG A 134 -1.87 -5.23 7.78
C ARG A 134 -1.33 -3.81 7.87
N VAL A 135 -2.13 -2.89 7.33
CA VAL A 135 -2.06 -1.46 7.61
C VAL A 135 -3.41 -1.01 8.19
N TYR A 136 -3.38 -0.23 9.26
CA TYR A 136 -4.53 0.38 9.88
C TYR A 136 -4.48 1.89 9.65
N PHE A 137 -5.61 2.46 9.26
CA PHE A 137 -5.80 3.90 9.03
C PHE A 137 -6.38 4.60 10.25
N ILE A 138 -6.58 3.86 11.33
CA ILE A 138 -7.07 4.33 12.61
C ILE A 138 -6.24 3.69 13.74
N SER A 139 -5.87 4.50 14.71
CA SER A 139 -5.19 4.07 15.94
C SER A 139 -6.18 3.44 16.92
N PRO A 140 -5.70 2.59 17.86
CA PRO A 140 -6.51 2.11 18.96
C PRO A 140 -7.07 3.24 19.82
N GLU A 141 -6.32 4.32 19.97
CA GLU A 141 -6.72 5.51 20.73
C GLU A 141 -7.93 6.18 20.07
N THR A 142 -7.84 6.44 18.76
CA THR A 142 -8.95 7.01 18.00
C THR A 142 -10.15 6.07 17.97
N LEU A 143 -9.94 4.76 17.77
CA LEU A 143 -11.03 3.75 17.78
C LEU A 143 -11.75 3.61 19.15
N ALA A 144 -11.10 4.03 20.24
CA ALA A 144 -11.71 4.07 21.56
C ALA A 144 -12.67 5.26 21.74
N ILE A 145 -12.53 6.33 20.94
CA ILE A 145 -13.43 7.49 20.93
C ILE A 145 -14.82 7.08 20.44
N ASP A 146 -15.85 7.69 21.03
CA ASP A 146 -17.25 7.49 20.65
C ASP A 146 -17.48 7.69 19.14
N SER A 147 -18.32 6.84 18.57
CA SER A 147 -18.59 6.81 17.12
C SER A 147 -19.20 8.12 16.62
N LYS A 148 -20.10 8.76 17.39
CA LYS A 148 -20.71 10.04 17.00
C LYS A 148 -19.67 11.15 16.93
N HIS A 149 -18.74 11.16 17.91
CA HIS A 149 -17.66 12.15 17.92
C HIS A 149 -16.74 11.99 16.71
N ARG A 150 -16.37 10.75 16.36
CA ARG A 150 -15.52 10.49 15.17
C ARG A 150 -16.19 10.87 13.87
N VAL A 151 -17.49 10.61 13.72
CA VAL A 151 -18.24 11.03 12.53
C VAL A 151 -18.33 12.56 12.45
N ALA A 152 -18.59 13.23 13.58
CA ALA A 152 -18.72 14.70 13.62
C ALA A 152 -17.42 15.46 13.30
N HIS A 153 -16.26 14.85 13.53
CA HIS A 153 -14.95 15.47 13.30
C HIS A 153 -14.24 14.93 12.05
N ARG A 154 -14.94 14.13 11.22
CA ARG A 154 -14.38 13.60 9.98
C ARG A 154 -14.22 14.72 8.95
N ASN A 155 -13.06 14.81 8.31
CA ASN A 155 -12.87 15.63 7.12
C ASN A 155 -13.28 14.82 5.87
N PRO A 156 -14.34 15.19 5.14
CA PRO A 156 -14.79 14.43 3.97
C PRO A 156 -13.81 14.45 2.79
N ASP A 157 -12.87 15.39 2.76
CA ASP A 157 -11.91 15.55 1.66
C ASP A 157 -10.65 14.69 1.85
N LEU A 158 -10.48 14.05 3.02
CA LEU A 158 -9.32 13.23 3.34
C LEU A 158 -9.67 11.74 3.43
N MET A 159 -8.78 10.88 2.91
CA MET A 159 -8.88 9.44 3.14
C MET A 159 -8.46 9.12 4.59
N LEU A 160 -7.27 9.59 4.98
CA LEU A 160 -6.69 9.39 6.30
C LEU A 160 -7.21 10.46 7.27
N GLN A 161 -7.86 10.01 8.34
CA GLN A 161 -8.46 10.88 9.37
C GLN A 161 -7.61 11.00 10.63
N ASP A 162 -6.69 10.05 10.82
CA ASP A 162 -5.85 9.97 12.01
C ASP A 162 -4.46 10.56 11.71
N HIS A 163 -3.74 10.96 12.76
CA HIS A 163 -2.39 11.53 12.64
C HIS A 163 -1.30 10.49 12.28
N SER A 164 -1.67 9.22 12.19
CA SER A 164 -0.76 8.15 11.81
C SER A 164 -1.50 6.96 11.23
N ILE A 165 -0.84 6.23 10.33
CA ILE A 165 -1.19 4.85 10.01
C ILE A 165 -0.35 3.89 10.88
N LEU A 166 -0.87 2.70 11.13
CA LEU A 166 -0.16 1.66 11.87
C LEU A 166 0.01 0.43 10.99
N VAL A 167 1.24 0.00 10.77
CA VAL A 167 1.55 -1.20 9.98
C VAL A 167 1.99 -2.34 10.86
N SER A 168 1.80 -3.57 10.38
CA SER A 168 2.40 -4.76 11.02
C SER A 168 3.90 -4.71 10.80
N GLY A 169 4.64 -4.33 11.84
CA GLY A 169 6.08 -4.14 11.82
C GLY A 169 6.85 -5.34 12.36
N PHE A 170 8.14 -5.16 12.62
CA PHE A 170 9.02 -6.28 12.96
C PHE A 170 8.50 -7.08 14.17
N ASN A 171 8.55 -8.41 14.04
CA ASN A 171 8.07 -9.38 15.03
C ASN A 171 6.58 -9.19 15.38
N GLY A 172 5.77 -8.70 14.43
CA GLY A 172 4.34 -8.47 14.57
C GLY A 172 3.98 -7.27 15.46
N LYS A 173 4.96 -6.46 15.88
CA LYS A 173 4.70 -5.23 16.63
C LYS A 173 4.17 -4.15 15.69
N LEU A 174 3.10 -3.46 16.11
CA LEU A 174 2.59 -2.34 15.34
C LEU A 174 3.64 -1.22 15.28
N TYR A 175 3.90 -0.74 14.07
CA TYR A 175 4.79 0.37 13.81
C TYR A 175 3.98 1.56 13.31
N ARG A 176 4.22 2.73 13.90
CA ARG A 176 3.48 3.96 13.61
C ARG A 176 4.20 4.73 12.51
N ILE A 177 3.49 5.11 11.46
CA ILE A 177 3.99 6.00 10.41
C ILE A 177 3.10 7.23 10.44
N SER A 178 3.71 8.42 10.60
CA SER A 178 2.98 9.68 10.67
C SER A 178 2.23 9.96 9.37
N THR A 179 1.07 10.61 9.44
CA THR A 179 0.42 11.18 8.24
C THR A 179 0.93 12.59 7.94
N ASN A 180 1.69 13.19 8.87
CA ASN A 180 2.40 14.45 8.65
C ASN A 180 3.69 14.19 7.87
N ALA A 181 3.77 14.70 6.64
CA ALA A 181 4.92 14.51 5.77
C ALA A 181 6.23 15.04 6.36
N SER A 182 6.20 16.12 7.15
CA SER A 182 7.43 16.67 7.77
C SER A 182 8.05 15.73 8.80
N GLU A 183 7.28 14.82 9.40
CA GLU A 183 7.78 13.78 10.29
C GLU A 183 8.37 12.58 9.54
N ILE A 184 7.94 12.35 8.29
CA ILE A 184 8.51 11.32 7.41
C ILE A 184 9.80 11.81 6.74
N THR A 185 9.81 13.06 6.30
CA THR A 185 10.92 13.68 5.54
C THR A 185 11.99 14.32 6.43
N GLY A 186 11.68 14.55 7.70
CA GLY A 186 12.56 15.22 8.64
C GLY A 186 13.77 14.38 9.08
N PRO A 187 14.81 15.02 9.64
CA PRO A 187 16.08 14.37 10.02
C PRO A 187 15.94 13.35 11.18
N ASN A 188 14.83 13.36 11.89
CA ASN A 188 14.53 12.41 12.98
C ASN A 188 13.68 11.22 12.52
N SER A 189 13.37 11.14 11.23
CA SER A 189 12.62 10.03 10.66
C SER A 189 13.46 8.75 10.67
N ASP A 190 12.78 7.63 10.94
CA ASP A 190 13.35 6.30 10.72
C ASP A 190 13.41 5.95 9.21
N PHE A 191 12.75 6.72 8.35
CA PHE A 191 12.72 6.51 6.90
C PHE A 191 13.67 7.45 6.18
N THR A 192 14.45 6.90 5.27
CA THR A 192 15.45 7.61 4.47
C THR A 192 14.92 7.80 3.06
N GLU A 193 14.94 9.03 2.57
CA GLU A 193 14.60 9.41 1.19
C GLU A 193 15.40 8.60 0.18
N GLN A 194 14.80 8.26 -0.96
CA GLN A 194 15.42 7.46 -2.01
C GLN A 194 15.24 8.07 -3.39
N SER A 195 14.00 8.10 -3.89
CA SER A 195 13.70 8.66 -5.20
C SER A 195 12.23 9.01 -5.33
N CYS A 196 11.95 10.08 -6.08
CA CYS A 196 10.63 10.33 -6.61
C CYS A 196 10.36 9.51 -7.87
N VAL A 197 9.25 8.78 -7.86
CA VAL A 197 8.75 8.04 -9.02
C VAL A 197 7.45 8.71 -9.51
N PRO A 198 7.38 9.16 -10.77
CA PRO A 198 6.17 9.76 -11.33
C PRO A 198 4.95 8.85 -11.16
N GLY A 199 3.83 9.42 -10.72
CA GLY A 199 2.61 8.70 -10.40
C GLY A 199 2.64 7.91 -9.08
N MET A 200 3.70 8.06 -8.27
CA MET A 200 3.85 7.37 -6.98
C MET A 200 4.31 8.28 -5.84
N GLY A 201 5.16 9.27 -6.12
CA GLY A 201 5.72 10.22 -5.16
C GLY A 201 7.16 9.91 -4.74
N GLU A 202 7.69 10.72 -3.82
CA GLU A 202 8.99 10.55 -3.18
C GLU A 202 8.96 9.40 -2.17
N HIS A 203 9.76 8.35 -2.42
CA HIS A 203 9.76 7.14 -1.60
C HIS A 203 10.78 7.21 -0.47
N TYR A 204 10.37 6.76 0.72
CA TYR A 204 11.22 6.72 1.90
C TYR A 204 11.26 5.31 2.50
N TYR A 205 12.44 4.72 2.61
CA TYR A 205 12.61 3.34 3.08
C TYR A 205 13.21 3.30 4.49
N TYR A 206 12.78 2.34 5.32
CA TYR A 206 13.23 2.25 6.71
C TYR A 206 14.75 2.04 6.82
N LYS A 207 15.45 3.03 7.39
CA LYS A 207 16.90 3.02 7.63
C LYS A 207 17.70 2.48 6.44
N MET A 208 17.33 2.89 5.23
CA MET A 208 17.96 2.41 4.01
C MET A 208 19.27 3.15 3.77
N SER A 209 20.31 2.37 3.49
CA SER A 209 21.65 2.86 3.19
C SER A 209 22.42 1.78 2.46
N LYS A 210 23.52 2.17 1.81
CA LYS A 210 24.41 1.24 1.11
C LYS A 210 25.02 0.19 2.06
N GLN A 211 24.99 0.43 3.37
CA GLN A 211 25.49 -0.45 4.43
C GLN A 211 24.40 -1.30 5.09
N THR A 212 23.13 -1.07 4.77
CA THR A 212 22.00 -1.82 5.33
C THR A 212 22.18 -3.30 5.01
N LYS A 213 22.03 -4.16 6.02
CA LYS A 213 22.12 -5.61 5.81
C LYS A 213 20.80 -6.10 5.21
N CYS A 214 20.85 -7.03 4.26
CA CYS A 214 19.64 -7.66 3.76
C CYS A 214 19.25 -8.86 4.63
N LYS A 215 18.51 -8.59 5.71
CA LYS A 215 17.99 -9.60 6.64
C LYS A 215 16.53 -9.32 6.93
N ALA A 216 15.80 -10.34 7.38
CA ALA A 216 14.40 -10.21 7.79
C ALA A 216 14.19 -9.12 8.86
N SER A 217 15.18 -8.90 9.73
CA SER A 217 15.12 -7.92 10.83
C SER A 217 15.59 -6.51 10.47
N THR A 218 15.97 -6.26 9.22
CA THR A 218 16.52 -4.97 8.77
C THR A 218 15.83 -4.45 7.52
N LEU A 219 15.32 -5.32 6.66
CA LEU A 219 14.47 -4.93 5.54
C LEU A 219 13.02 -4.88 6.01
N PHE A 220 12.60 -3.68 6.41
CA PHE A 220 11.22 -3.39 6.78
C PHE A 220 10.33 -3.42 5.53
N PRO A 221 9.21 -4.15 5.54
CA PRO A 221 8.44 -4.37 4.32
C PRO A 221 7.55 -3.19 3.93
N TRP A 222 7.37 -2.20 4.80
CA TRP A 222 6.50 -1.05 4.54
C TRP A 222 7.32 0.22 4.27
N SER A 223 6.98 0.94 3.20
CA SER A 223 7.69 2.15 2.77
C SER A 223 6.67 3.24 2.43
N PRO A 224 6.65 4.40 3.12
CA PRO A 224 5.79 5.51 2.74
C PRO A 224 6.30 6.21 1.48
N ALA A 225 5.36 6.81 0.75
CA ALA A 225 5.69 7.82 -0.25
C ALA A 225 4.95 9.13 0.04
N VAL A 226 5.66 10.23 -0.12
CA VAL A 226 5.16 11.59 0.11
C VAL A 226 5.09 12.31 -1.23
N ALA A 227 4.07 13.15 -1.40
CA ALA A 227 4.06 14.13 -2.46
C ALA A 227 3.33 15.40 -2.01
N SER A 228 3.79 16.57 -2.44
CA SER A 228 3.27 17.89 -2.06
C SER A 228 2.97 18.04 -0.56
N ASN A 229 3.93 17.62 0.27
CA ASN A 229 3.84 17.65 1.73
C ASN A 229 2.67 16.83 2.32
N GLN A 230 2.24 15.75 1.65
CA GLN A 230 1.25 14.80 2.13
C GLN A 230 1.75 13.36 2.02
N LEU A 231 1.34 12.50 2.95
CA LEU A 231 1.49 11.05 2.79
C LEU A 231 0.49 10.56 1.75
N VAL A 232 0.98 10.13 0.58
CA VAL A 232 0.12 9.78 -0.56
C VAL A 232 -0.05 8.29 -0.75
N SER A 233 0.94 7.50 -0.32
CA SER A 233 0.84 6.05 -0.38
C SER A 233 1.69 5.35 0.66
N ILE A 234 1.37 4.07 0.87
CA ILE A 234 2.24 3.12 1.55
C ILE A 234 2.46 1.94 0.61
N GLN A 235 3.72 1.54 0.47
CA GLN A 235 4.14 0.38 -0.29
C GLN A 235 4.41 -0.80 0.65
N LEU A 236 3.96 -1.99 0.26
CA LEU A 236 4.43 -3.27 0.76
C LEU A 236 5.44 -3.85 -0.22
N LEU A 237 6.63 -4.17 0.25
CA LEU A 237 7.69 -4.82 -0.52
C LEU A 237 8.03 -6.19 0.05
N ARG A 238 8.06 -7.21 -0.82
CA ARG A 238 8.40 -8.60 -0.49
C ARG A 238 9.44 -9.13 -1.47
N PHE A 239 10.33 -9.99 -0.98
CA PHE A 239 11.30 -10.71 -1.81
C PHE A 239 10.91 -12.18 -1.91
N GLY A 240 11.01 -12.71 -3.12
CA GLY A 240 10.53 -14.04 -3.51
C GLY A 240 9.69 -13.97 -4.77
N ASN A 241 9.18 -15.12 -5.18
CA ASN A 241 8.31 -15.25 -6.34
C ASN A 241 6.89 -15.60 -5.90
N TYR A 242 5.89 -14.97 -6.50
CA TYR A 242 4.49 -15.27 -6.22
C TYR A 242 3.81 -15.70 -7.52
N SER A 243 3.39 -16.96 -7.56
CA SER A 243 2.68 -17.56 -8.69
C SER A 243 1.29 -16.95 -8.75
N VAL A 244 1.10 -15.98 -9.65
CA VAL A 244 -0.20 -15.34 -9.83
C VAL A 244 -1.02 -16.12 -10.85
N LYS A 245 -2.32 -16.29 -10.57
CA LYS A 245 -3.30 -16.54 -11.64
C LYS A 245 -3.37 -15.28 -12.50
N GLU A 246 -3.09 -15.45 -13.80
CA GLU A 246 -2.96 -14.44 -14.88
C GLU A 246 -3.95 -13.26 -14.83
N GLU A 247 -5.11 -13.42 -14.21
CA GLU A 247 -6.20 -12.42 -14.23
C GLU A 247 -6.01 -11.25 -13.27
N LEU A 248 -5.08 -11.31 -12.31
CA LEU A 248 -4.93 -10.26 -11.28
C LEU A 248 -3.59 -9.50 -11.34
N PHE A 249 -2.55 -10.01 -12.01
CA PHE A 249 -1.21 -9.39 -11.95
C PHE A 249 -0.32 -9.74 -13.15
N ASP A 250 0.23 -8.70 -13.78
CA ASP A 250 1.40 -8.78 -14.67
C ASP A 250 2.74 -8.72 -13.88
N ALA A 251 2.73 -9.02 -12.57
CA ALA A 251 3.74 -8.54 -11.63
C ALA A 251 4.90 -9.51 -11.34
N ILE A 252 5.54 -10.07 -12.36
CA ILE A 252 6.87 -10.70 -12.21
C ILE A 252 7.86 -9.91 -13.07
N GLU A 253 8.50 -8.91 -12.46
CA GLU A 253 9.47 -8.03 -13.10
C GLU A 253 10.92 -8.52 -12.90
N PRO A 254 11.81 -8.46 -13.90
CA PRO A 254 13.25 -8.61 -13.71
C PRO A 254 13.83 -7.32 -13.09
N ALA A 255 13.83 -7.28 -11.75
CA ALA A 255 13.75 -6.05 -10.97
C ALA A 255 15.07 -5.32 -10.63
N ARG A 256 16.24 -5.76 -11.13
CA ARG A 256 17.52 -5.19 -10.62
C ARG A 256 17.71 -3.72 -10.97
N THR A 257 17.51 -3.36 -12.24
CA THR A 257 17.76 -1.98 -12.72
C THR A 257 16.69 -1.03 -12.22
N ALA A 258 15.41 -1.45 -12.24
CA ALA A 258 14.32 -0.68 -11.66
C ALA A 258 14.56 -0.43 -10.17
N LEU A 259 14.87 -1.47 -9.40
CA LEU A 259 15.09 -1.33 -7.95
C LEU A 259 16.30 -0.43 -7.63
N LYS A 260 17.37 -0.47 -8.44
CA LYS A 260 18.49 0.47 -8.32
C LYS A 260 18.10 1.92 -8.59
N ALA A 261 17.20 2.16 -9.55
CA ALA A 261 16.72 3.51 -9.84
C ALA A 261 15.80 4.03 -8.73
N MET A 262 14.96 3.16 -8.15
CA MET A 262 14.00 3.55 -7.10
C MET A 262 14.60 3.62 -5.69
N ILE A 263 15.67 2.87 -5.44
CA ILE A 263 16.34 2.79 -4.15
C ILE A 263 17.84 2.98 -4.37
N PRO A 264 18.29 4.17 -4.81
CA PRO A 264 19.69 4.40 -5.19
C PRO A 264 20.67 4.29 -4.02
N GLU A 265 20.21 4.51 -2.79
CA GLU A 265 21.01 4.30 -1.57
C GLU A 265 20.83 2.89 -1.00
N GLY A 266 20.25 1.95 -1.75
CA GLY A 266 20.16 0.55 -1.36
C GLY A 266 21.52 -0.17 -1.33
N PRO A 267 21.68 -1.19 -0.47
CA PRO A 267 22.89 -2.03 -0.45
C PRO A 267 22.88 -2.99 -1.65
N GLN A 268 24.06 -3.46 -2.07
CA GLN A 268 24.18 -4.37 -3.23
C GLN A 268 23.33 -5.65 -3.07
N CYS A 269 23.25 -6.18 -1.85
CA CYS A 269 22.41 -7.34 -1.56
C CYS A 269 20.94 -7.10 -1.90
N LEU A 270 20.40 -5.88 -1.74
CA LEU A 270 18.99 -5.57 -2.00
C LEU A 270 18.68 -5.74 -3.49
N TYR A 271 19.58 -5.24 -4.33
CA TYR A 271 19.47 -5.36 -5.78
C TYR A 271 19.62 -6.80 -6.25
N ASP A 272 20.48 -7.57 -5.58
CA ASP A 272 20.64 -8.99 -5.87
C ASP A 272 19.36 -9.76 -5.53
N LEU A 273 18.70 -9.42 -4.41
CA LEU A 273 17.40 -10.00 -4.07
C LEU A 273 16.30 -9.65 -5.06
N GLY A 274 16.25 -8.40 -5.54
CA GLY A 274 15.32 -7.98 -6.59
C GLY A 274 15.56 -8.70 -7.92
N HIS A 275 16.79 -9.13 -8.21
CA HIS A 275 17.07 -9.95 -9.37
C HIS A 275 16.68 -11.41 -9.18
N SER A 276 17.06 -11.98 -8.03
CA SER A 276 16.80 -13.36 -7.65
C SER A 276 16.82 -13.43 -6.12
N PRO A 277 15.73 -13.83 -5.46
CA PRO A 277 14.59 -14.58 -6.00
C PRO A 277 13.52 -13.75 -6.73
N GLY A 278 13.69 -12.43 -6.81
CA GLY A 278 12.67 -11.52 -7.33
C GLY A 278 11.96 -10.79 -6.19
N LEU A 279 10.96 -9.98 -6.55
CA LEU A 279 10.18 -9.21 -5.60
C LEU A 279 8.72 -9.08 -6.01
N VAL A 280 7.89 -8.80 -5.03
CA VAL A 280 6.48 -8.47 -5.18
C VAL A 280 6.25 -7.15 -4.45
N SER A 281 5.64 -6.19 -5.13
CA SER A 281 5.19 -4.93 -4.55
C SER A 281 3.69 -4.78 -4.60
N LEU A 282 3.18 -4.07 -3.60
CA LEU A 282 1.82 -3.55 -3.59
C LEU A 282 1.85 -2.12 -3.07
N HIS A 283 1.19 -1.21 -3.76
CA HIS A 283 0.98 0.17 -3.31
C HIS A 283 -0.47 0.40 -2.92
N ILE A 284 -0.68 1.05 -1.78
CA ILE A 284 -1.98 1.54 -1.33
C ILE A 284 -1.90 3.06 -1.31
N TYR A 285 -2.72 3.71 -2.14
CA TYR A 285 -2.78 5.16 -2.31
C TYR A 285 -3.95 5.75 -1.54
N PHE A 286 -3.73 6.91 -0.93
CA PHE A 286 -4.68 7.65 -0.09
C PHE A 286 -5.33 8.84 -0.82
N ILE A 287 -5.10 8.93 -2.13
CA ILE A 287 -5.62 9.96 -3.02
C ILE A 287 -6.37 9.32 -4.18
N GLU A 288 -7.31 10.07 -4.74
CA GLU A 288 -8.18 9.60 -5.82
C GLU A 288 -7.45 9.56 -7.17
N THR A 289 -6.44 10.39 -7.39
CA THR A 289 -5.77 10.50 -8.71
C THR A 289 -4.26 10.30 -8.61
N PRO A 290 -3.78 9.14 -8.13
CA PRO A 290 -2.36 8.89 -7.91
C PRO A 290 -1.50 9.01 -9.18
N PHE A 291 -2.07 8.76 -10.36
CA PHE A 291 -1.40 8.94 -11.66
C PHE A 291 -1.08 10.40 -12.00
N LEU A 292 -1.59 11.38 -11.26
CA LEU A 292 -1.27 12.80 -11.41
C LEU A 292 -0.13 13.27 -10.48
N VAL A 293 0.33 12.43 -9.55
CA VAL A 293 1.48 12.74 -8.71
C VAL A 293 2.72 12.94 -9.59
N SER A 294 3.42 14.06 -9.42
CA SER A 294 4.56 14.44 -10.26
C SER A 294 5.80 14.73 -9.42
N CYS A 295 6.97 14.52 -10.02
CA CYS A 295 8.27 14.76 -9.39
C CYS A 295 8.95 16.06 -9.86
N LEU A 296 8.23 16.92 -10.58
CA LEU A 296 8.84 18.06 -11.28
C LEU A 296 8.86 19.35 -10.45
N PHE A 297 8.19 19.37 -9.29
CA PHE A 297 8.01 20.57 -8.46
C PHE A 297 8.03 20.28 -6.95
N GLU A 298 8.70 19.20 -6.53
CA GLU A 298 8.83 18.83 -5.11
C GLU A 298 10.14 19.34 -4.49
#